data_AF-A0AAE1PVS5-F1
#
_entry.id   AF-A0AAE1PVS5-F1
#
_cell.length_a   1.000
_cell.length_b   1.000
_cell.length_c   1.000
_cell.angle_alpha   90.00
_cell.angle_beta   90.00
_cell.angle_gamma   90.00
#
_symmetry.space_group_name_H-M   'P 1'
#
loop_
_entity.id
_entity.type
_entity.pdbx_description
1 polymer ?
#
loop_
_entity_poly.entity_id
_entity_poly.type
_entity_poly.pdbx_seq_one_letter_code
_entity_poly.pdbx_strand_id
1 'polypeptide(L)' 'MKDSSHSSQHELVVWGAAGRDSGNALVRVVVGDVNDNPPSFVRPNPTLTVIEEDDRDVPIPLAEVRRLVF' A
#
# COMPACT_ATOMS: atom_id res chain seq x y z
N MET A 1 13.89 3.68 0.63
CA MET A 1 13.44 3.44 -0.76
C MET A 1 11.93 3.57 -0.74
N LYS A 2 11.39 4.46 -1.55
CA LYS A 2 10.03 4.98 -1.47
C LYS A 2 9.23 4.37 -2.60
N ASP A 3 8.34 3.42 -2.31
CA ASP A 3 7.24 3.11 -3.21
C ASP A 3 6.15 4.15 -2.95
N SER A 4 5.77 4.84 -4.02
CA SER A 4 4.76 5.87 -3.96
C SER A 4 3.42 5.17 -4.14
N SER A 5 2.63 5.06 -3.07
CA SER A 5 1.24 4.59 -3.15
C SER A 5 0.50 5.43 -4.18
N HIS A 6 -0.06 4.77 -5.18
CA HIS A 6 -0.58 5.39 -6.38
C HIS A 6 -2.01 5.88 -6.13
N SER A 7 -2.18 6.82 -5.20
CA SER A 7 -3.45 7.57 -5.12
C SER A 7 -3.56 8.43 -6.37
N SER A 8 -4.50 8.09 -7.26
CA SER A 8 -4.77 8.85 -8.47
C SER A 8 -6.12 9.55 -8.35
N GLN A 9 -6.14 10.82 -8.74
CA GLN A 9 -7.34 11.61 -8.89
C GLN A 9 -7.53 11.95 -10.36
N HIS A 10 -8.74 11.76 -10.87
CA HIS A 10 -9.11 12.12 -12.22
C HIS A 10 -10.35 13.00 -12.22
N GLU A 11 -10.38 13.96 -13.13
CA GLU A 11 -11.54 14.79 -13.40
C GLU A 11 -12.03 14.51 -14.81
N LEU A 12 -13.31 14.15 -14.92
CA LEU A 12 -13.97 13.82 -16.18
C LEU A 12 -15.08 14.83 -16.43
N VAL A 13 -15.12 15.39 -17.63
CA VAL A 13 -16.27 16.18 -18.10
C VAL A 13 -17.16 15.26 -18.93
N VAL A 14 -18.35 14.97 -18.42
CA VAL A 14 -19.33 14.11 -19.08
C VAL A 14 -20.38 14.98 -19.75
N TRP A 15 -20.73 14.68 -21.00
CA TRP A 15 -21.75 15.39 -21.77
C TRP A 15 -22.98 14.51 -21.98
N GLY A 16 -24.16 15.10 -21.90
CA GLY A 16 -25.43 14.44 -22.18
C GLY A 16 -26.32 15.32 -23.06
N ALA A 17 -27.10 14.69 -23.93
CA ALA A 17 -28.08 15.36 -24.77
C ALA A 17 -29.38 14.56 -24.82
N ALA A 18 -30.51 15.26 -24.76
CA ALA A 18 -31.85 14.70 -24.87
C ALA A 18 -32.69 15.61 -25.78
N GLY A 19 -32.85 15.21 -27.05
CA GLY A 19 -33.53 16.02 -28.05
C GLY A 19 -32.80 17.35 -28.31
N ARG A 20 -33.43 18.47 -27.95
CA ARG A 20 -32.86 19.82 -28.11
C ARG A 20 -32.06 20.28 -26.89
N ASP A 21 -32.15 19.58 -25.77
CA ASP A 21 -31.48 19.94 -24.54
C ASP A 21 -30.12 19.23 -24.46
N SER A 22 -29.10 19.94 -23.99
CA SER A 22 -27.78 19.38 -23.72
C SER A 22 -27.16 20.03 -22.49
N GLY A 23 -26.22 19.31 -21.88
CA GLY A 23 -25.48 19.79 -20.73
C GLY A 23 -24.25 18.93 -20.46
N ASN A 24 -23.46 19.39 -19.51
CA ASN A 24 -22.29 18.66 -19.01
C ASN A 24 -22.25 18.61 -17.49
N ALA A 25 -21.47 17.66 -16.96
CA ALA A 25 -21.20 17.50 -15.55
C ALA A 25 -19.72 17.22 -15.32
N LEU A 26 -19.18 17.78 -14.24
CA LEU A 26 -17.84 17.46 -13.76
C LEU A 26 -17.94 16.27 -12.79
N VAL A 27 -17.21 15.20 -13.09
CA VAL A 27 -17.12 13.99 -12.25
C VAL A 27 -15.71 13.89 -11.70
N ARG A 28 -15.59 13.91 -10.37
CA ARG A 28 -14.33 13.71 -9.66
C ARG A 28 -14.22 12.24 -9.25
N VAL A 29 -13.24 11.54 -9.83
CA VAL A 29 -12.93 10.14 -9.52
C VAL A 29 -11.72 10.11 -8.59
N VAL A 30 -11.89 9.47 -7.44
CA VAL A 30 -10.81 9.24 -6.46
C VAL A 30 -10.57 7.75 -6.38
N VAL A 31 -9.37 7.31 -6.74
CA VAL A 31 -8.95 5.91 -6.59
C VAL A 31 -8.38 5.75 -5.19
N GLY A 32 -9.09 4.98 -4.36
CA GLY A 32 -8.64 4.64 -3.02
C GLY A 32 -7.49 3.64 -3.05
N ASP A 33 -6.52 3.83 -2.16
CA ASP A 33 -5.46 2.86 -1.94
C ASP A 33 -6.04 1.64 -1.20
N VAL A 34 -5.91 0.46 -1.79
CA VAL A 34 -6.33 -0.81 -1.20
C VAL A 34 -5.06 -1.59 -0.92
N ASN A 35 -4.97 -2.22 0.25
CA ASN A 35 -3.78 -2.98 0.66
C ASN A 35 -3.57 -4.24 -0.20
N ASP A 36 -3.05 -4.04 -1.40
CA ASP A 36 -2.75 -5.03 -2.43
C ASP A 36 -1.27 -5.47 -2.40
N ASN A 37 -0.41 -4.71 -1.70
CA ASN A 37 0.97 -5.07 -1.45
C ASN A 37 1.09 -5.97 -0.20
N PRO A 38 1.34 -7.28 -0.35
CA PRO A 38 1.54 -8.14 0.81
C PRO A 38 2.78 -7.70 1.60
N PRO A 39 2.80 -7.92 2.92
CA PRO A 39 4.00 -7.67 3.71
C PRO A 39 5.20 -8.44 3.15
N SER A 40 6.37 -7.80 3.17
CA SER A 40 7.63 -8.42 2.77
C SER A 40 8.64 -8.39 3.92
N PHE A 41 9.53 -9.39 3.94
CA PHE A 41 10.65 -9.40 4.86
C PHE A 41 11.71 -8.41 4.39
N VAL A 42 12.25 -7.62 5.32
CA VAL A 42 13.34 -6.67 5.03
C VAL A 42 14.60 -7.40 4.54
N ARG A 43 14.82 -8.65 5.00
CA ARG A 43 15.85 -9.57 4.49
C ARG A 43 15.19 -10.91 4.17
N PRO A 44 15.35 -11.45 2.94
CA PRO A 44 14.71 -12.70 2.56
C PRO A 44 15.24 -13.92 3.32
N ASN A 45 16.49 -13.87 3.80
CA ASN A 45 17.15 -14.96 4.53
C ASN A 45 17.90 -14.43 5.76
N PRO A 46 17.23 -14.22 6.91
CA PRO A 46 17.92 -13.83 8.13
C PRO A 46 18.79 -14.98 8.64
N THR A 47 20.05 -14.69 8.98
CA THR A 47 20.98 -15.64 9.62
C THR A 47 21.35 -15.12 11.00
N LEU A 48 21.34 -16.00 12.00
CA LEU A 48 21.66 -15.69 13.38
C LEU A 48 22.66 -16.72 13.92
N THR A 49 23.58 -16.27 14.76
CA THR A 49 24.45 -17.12 15.58
C THR A 49 23.95 -17.07 17.02
N VAL A 50 23.70 -18.24 17.62
CA VAL A 50 23.37 -18.40 19.04
C VAL A 50 24.58 -19.01 19.73
N ILE A 51 24.95 -18.47 20.89
CA ILE A 51 26.01 -19.02 21.73
C ILE A 51 25.33 -19.96 22.73
N GLU A 52 25.81 -21.20 22.81
CA GLU A 52 25.36 -22.14 23.84
C GLU A 52 25.65 -21.54 25.23
N GLU A 53 24.71 -21.63 26.17
CA GLU A 53 24.81 -21.17 27.57
C GLU A 53 24.52 -19.68 27.86
N ASP A 54 24.12 -18.84 26.88
CA ASP A 54 23.59 -17.47 27.13
C ASP A 54 22.08 -17.40 26.84
N ASP A 55 21.33 -18.22 27.57
CA ASP A 55 19.91 -18.50 27.33
C ASP A 55 18.98 -17.52 28.07
N ARG A 56 19.46 -16.34 28.42
CA ARG A 56 18.72 -15.42 29.30
C ARG A 56 17.59 -14.70 28.54
N ASP A 57 16.43 -15.35 28.43
CA ASP A 57 15.12 -14.73 28.16
C ASP A 57 15.08 -13.71 27.00
N VAL A 58 15.89 -13.90 25.96
CA VAL A 58 15.85 -13.01 24.80
C VAL A 58 15.05 -13.69 23.69
N PRO A 59 13.78 -13.31 23.46
CA PRO A 59 13.18 -13.50 22.15
C PRO A 59 14.11 -12.85 21.12
N ILE A 60 14.70 -13.65 20.23
CA ILE A 60 15.54 -13.13 19.15
C ILE A 60 14.63 -12.91 17.94
N PRO A 61 14.25 -11.67 17.60
CA PRO A 61 13.41 -11.41 16.44
C PRO A 61 14.19 -11.76 15.17
N LEU A 62 13.85 -12.90 14.56
CA LEU A 62 14.48 -13.39 13.33
C LEU A 62 14.01 -12.65 12.09
N ALA A 63 12.76 -12.19 12.11
CA ALA A 63 12.16 -11.52 10.97
C ALA A 63 11.16 -10.46 11.44
N GLU A 64 11.37 -9.23 11.01
CA GLU A 64 10.41 -8.14 11.18
C GLU A 64 9.55 -8.06 9.92
N VAL A 65 8.25 -8.27 10.10
CA VAL A 65 7.28 -8.01 9.05
C VAL A 65 6.83 -6.56 9.18
N ARG A 66 7.15 -5.73 8.19
CA ARG A 66 6.66 -4.36 8.16
C ARG A 66 5.27 -4.33 7.53
N ARG A 67 4.26 -4.10 8.36
CA ARG A 67 2.95 -3.68 7.87
C ARG A 67 3.02 -2.19 7.55
N LEU A 68 2.84 -1.84 6.28
CA LEU A 68 2.61 -0.46 5.89
C LEU A 68 1.18 -0.10 6.30
N VAL A 69 1.04 0.96 7.10
CA VAL A 69 -0.25 1.52 7.49
C VAL A 69 -0.35 2.87 6.80
N PHE A 70 -1.39 3.05 5.98
CA PHE A 70 -1.69 4.28 5.24
C PHE A 70 -2.81 5.05 5.93
#